data_AF-A0A3D0M4S7-F1
#
_entry.id   AF-A0A3D0M4S7-F1
#
_cell.length_a   1.000
_cell.length_b   1.000
_cell.length_c   1.000
_cell.angle_alpha   90.00
_cell.angle_beta   90.00
_cell.angle_gamma   90.00
#
_symmetry.space_group_name_H-M   'P 1'
#
loop_
_entity.id
_entity.type
_entity.pdbx_description
1 polymer ?
#
loop_
_entity_poly.entity_id
_entity_poly.type
_entity_poly.pdbx_seq_one_letter_code
_entity_poly.pdbx_strand_id
1 'polypeptide(L)'
;MPAYKGTIYNSKLRSLCGVAPTVTTTIGAFRTAANANGTGYEICEAAKRTFLQALFILLFRSTNGQAALGLGRTTGNSSAVESGTLNDKPLIWGDQTGTNGVKFMGIEHFWGNVFDFMDGISQDSADFLYKIYGPYNDSGSGYLTGPALPNGGYINDMDFANGYGMVPSATVSSESDSQYHDSFYKGSSGVVRYVGGYWGGGTGAGAFCWDEYSASDTYSYIGASLFATPQ
;
A
#
# COMPACT_ATOMS: atom_id res chain seq x y z
N MET A 1 2.97 13.18 2.70
CA MET A 1 3.20 11.83 2.13
C MET A 1 4.68 11.68 1.85
N PRO A 2 5.24 10.45 1.92
CA PRO A 2 6.67 10.22 1.70
C PRO A 2 7.04 10.32 0.23
N ALA A 3 8.29 10.68 -0.06
CA ALA A 3 8.84 10.59 -1.42
C ALA A 3 9.40 9.20 -1.73
N TYR A 4 9.81 8.45 -0.69
CA TYR A 4 10.55 7.20 -0.78
C TYR A 4 9.95 6.13 0.15
N LYS A 5 10.25 4.86 -0.15
CA LYS A 5 9.96 3.76 0.77
C LYS A 5 10.71 3.96 2.09
N GLY A 6 10.08 3.56 3.20
CA GLY A 6 10.60 3.85 4.52
C GLY A 6 11.84 3.03 4.90
N THR A 7 12.76 3.68 5.60
CA THR A 7 13.95 3.07 6.20
C THR A 7 14.00 3.44 7.68
N ILE A 8 14.16 2.47 8.55
CA ILE A 8 14.41 2.71 9.98
C ILE A 8 15.88 3.12 10.13
N TYR A 9 16.08 4.39 10.47
CA TYR A 9 17.39 4.99 10.69
C TYR A 9 17.40 5.73 12.03
N ASN A 10 18.35 5.41 12.90
CA ASN A 10 18.43 5.91 14.28
C ASN A 10 17.09 5.77 15.02
N SER A 11 16.53 4.56 14.99
CA SER A 11 15.26 4.18 15.63
C SER A 11 14.03 4.96 15.17
N LYS A 12 14.10 5.62 14.01
CA LYS A 12 12.99 6.37 13.41
C LYS A 12 12.76 5.90 11.99
N LEU A 13 11.50 5.70 11.61
CA LEU A 13 11.14 5.44 10.22
C LEU A 13 11.32 6.75 9.45
N ARG A 14 12.08 6.74 8.35
CA ARG A 14 12.40 7.92 7.54
C ARG A 14 12.16 7.64 6.06
N SER A 15 11.83 8.69 5.30
CA SER A 15 11.79 8.67 3.84
C SER A 15 13.11 9.23 3.30
N LEU A 16 14.07 8.37 2.97
CA LEU A 16 15.44 8.75 2.59
C LEU A 16 15.80 8.22 1.20
N CYS A 17 16.65 8.96 0.50
CA CYS A 17 17.23 8.58 -0.79
C CYS A 17 18.54 7.80 -0.58
N GLY A 18 18.86 6.90 -1.51
CA GLY A 18 20.13 6.15 -1.56
C GLY A 18 20.26 5.10 -0.46
N VAL A 19 19.13 4.61 0.05
CA VAL A 19 19.10 3.58 1.09
C VAL A 19 18.06 2.52 0.76
N ALA A 20 18.36 1.28 1.13
CA ALA A 20 17.43 0.16 1.01
C ALA A 20 16.25 0.34 1.98
N PRO A 21 15.01 0.05 1.56
CA PRO A 21 13.86 0.06 2.47
C PRO A 21 14.06 -0.94 3.59
N THR A 22 13.61 -0.59 4.79
CA THR A 22 13.57 -1.57 5.88
C THR A 22 12.42 -2.54 5.62
N VAL A 23 12.72 -3.83 5.77
CA VAL A 23 11.82 -4.97 5.57
C VAL A 23 12.07 -6.01 6.66
N THR A 24 11.39 -7.15 6.64
CA THR A 24 11.56 -8.23 7.64
C THR A 24 11.42 -7.70 9.07
N THR A 25 10.38 -6.89 9.28
CA THR A 25 10.08 -6.21 10.55
C THR A 25 8.56 -6.17 10.70
N THR A 26 8.06 -6.25 11.93
CA THR A 26 6.62 -6.26 12.20
C THR A 26 6.00 -4.87 12.03
N ILE A 27 4.70 -4.81 11.77
CA ILE A 27 3.94 -3.55 11.72
C ILE A 27 4.08 -2.76 13.03
N GLY A 28 4.09 -3.44 14.19
CA GLY A 28 4.26 -2.78 15.50
C GLY A 28 5.62 -2.09 15.65
N ALA A 29 6.68 -2.69 15.12
CA ALA A 29 8.01 -2.05 15.10
C ALA A 29 8.05 -0.86 14.12
N PHE A 30 7.40 -0.97 12.95
CA PHE A 30 7.26 0.16 12.03
C PHE A 30 6.45 1.33 12.63
N ARG A 31 5.32 1.06 13.29
CA ARG A 31 4.54 2.10 14.01
C ARG A 31 5.39 2.77 15.08
N THR A 32 6.09 1.98 15.90
CA THR A 32 7.00 2.51 16.93
C THR A 32 8.05 3.45 16.33
N ALA A 33 8.70 3.02 15.24
CA ALA A 33 9.69 3.83 14.55
C ALA A 33 9.07 5.07 13.86
N ALA A 34 7.85 4.98 13.34
CA ALA A 34 7.13 6.12 12.77
C ALA A 34 6.81 7.16 13.85
N ASN A 35 6.17 6.74 14.95
CA ASN A 35 5.76 7.63 16.03
C ASN A 35 6.97 8.26 16.77
N ALA A 36 8.15 7.64 16.72
CA ALA A 36 9.40 8.22 17.23
C ALA A 36 9.83 9.50 16.48
N ASN A 37 9.22 9.83 15.33
CA ASN A 37 9.39 11.11 14.65
C ASN A 37 8.63 12.26 15.34
N GLY A 38 7.69 11.96 16.23
CA GLY A 38 6.86 12.92 16.95
C GLY A 38 5.38 12.80 16.62
N THR A 39 4.56 13.62 17.26
CA THR A 39 3.10 13.64 17.05
C THR A 39 2.75 13.92 15.58
N GLY A 40 1.80 13.17 15.03
CA GLY A 40 1.34 13.30 13.65
C GLY A 40 2.12 12.46 12.63
N TYR A 41 3.17 11.75 13.06
CA TYR A 41 3.88 10.80 12.20
C TYR A 41 3.40 9.37 12.43
N GLU A 42 2.93 8.75 11.35
CA GLU A 42 2.38 7.39 11.31
C GLU A 42 3.00 6.62 10.13
N ILE A 43 2.69 5.33 10.02
CA ILE A 43 2.90 4.59 8.76
C ILE A 43 1.83 4.98 7.73
N CYS A 44 1.75 4.31 6.57
CA CYS A 44 0.71 4.61 5.59
C CYS A 44 -0.68 4.46 6.19
N GLU A 45 -1.48 5.52 6.17
CA GLU A 45 -2.87 5.50 6.65
C GLU A 45 -3.84 5.31 5.48
N ALA A 46 -4.88 4.49 5.66
CA ALA A 46 -5.86 4.16 4.61
C ALA A 46 -6.52 5.40 3.99
N ALA A 47 -6.83 6.44 4.79
CA ALA A 47 -7.38 7.70 4.28
C ALA A 47 -6.42 8.41 3.30
N LYS A 48 -5.12 8.39 3.61
CA LYS A 48 -4.06 8.99 2.79
C LYS A 48 -3.78 8.14 1.55
N ARG A 49 -3.86 6.81 1.65
CA ARG A 49 -3.79 5.90 0.48
C ARG A 49 -4.96 6.13 -0.47
N THR A 50 -6.18 6.24 0.07
CA THR A 50 -7.40 6.51 -0.69
C THR A 50 -7.28 7.84 -1.45
N PHE A 51 -6.75 8.89 -0.82
CA PHE A 51 -6.50 10.16 -1.49
C PHE A 51 -5.60 10.01 -2.73
N LEU A 52 -4.49 9.28 -2.61
CA LEU A 52 -3.59 9.02 -3.75
C LEU A 52 -4.28 8.23 -4.86
N GLN A 53 -5.09 7.23 -4.51
CA GLN A 53 -5.81 6.43 -5.49
C GLN A 53 -6.90 7.25 -6.21
N ALA A 54 -7.62 8.11 -5.50
CA ALA A 54 -8.60 9.01 -6.10
C ALA A 54 -7.94 10.01 -7.07
N LEU A 55 -6.78 10.57 -6.69
CA LEU A 55 -5.98 11.41 -7.58
C LEU A 55 -5.49 10.65 -8.81
N PHE A 56 -5.10 9.38 -8.65
CA PHE A 56 -4.69 8.53 -9.75
C PHE A 56 -5.82 8.37 -10.78
N ILE A 57 -7.02 7.98 -10.34
CA ILE A 57 -8.19 7.84 -11.23
C ILE A 57 -8.48 9.17 -11.94
N LEU A 58 -8.42 10.29 -11.21
CA LEU A 58 -8.70 11.61 -11.77
C LEU A 58 -7.69 12.01 -12.87
N LEU A 59 -6.40 11.76 -12.64
CA LEU A 59 -5.33 12.17 -13.56
C LEU A 59 -5.24 11.29 -14.80
N PHE A 60 -5.38 9.96 -14.62
CA PHE A 60 -5.20 9.00 -15.71
C PHE A 60 -6.51 8.59 -16.39
N ARG A 61 -7.67 8.84 -15.75
CA ARG A 61 -8.97 8.33 -16.19
C ARG A 61 -8.95 6.82 -16.42
N SER A 62 -8.22 6.11 -15.55
CA SER A 62 -8.01 4.67 -15.61
C SER A 62 -7.94 4.09 -14.20
N THR A 63 -8.51 2.90 -14.05
CA THR A 63 -8.34 2.02 -12.89
C THR A 63 -7.25 0.97 -13.13
N ASN A 64 -6.88 0.71 -14.39
CA ASN A 64 -5.72 -0.11 -14.75
C ASN A 64 -4.44 0.73 -14.58
N GLY A 65 -3.83 0.63 -13.40
CA GLY A 65 -2.63 1.39 -13.05
C GLY A 65 -1.40 0.98 -13.85
N GLN A 66 -1.23 -0.33 -14.04
CA GLN A 66 -0.08 -0.89 -14.75
C GLN A 66 -0.05 -0.48 -16.23
N ALA A 67 -1.20 -0.46 -16.90
CA ALA A 67 -1.30 0.01 -18.28
C ALA A 67 -1.16 1.54 -18.38
N ALA A 68 -1.73 2.30 -17.44
CA ALA A 68 -1.79 3.76 -17.53
C ALA A 68 -0.46 4.47 -17.19
N LEU A 69 0.31 3.92 -16.24
CA LEU A 69 1.57 4.54 -15.79
C LEU A 69 2.78 3.62 -15.92
N GLY A 70 2.63 2.32 -15.69
CA GLY A 70 3.71 1.34 -15.84
C GLY A 70 3.59 0.15 -14.90
N LEU A 71 4.24 -0.97 -15.21
CA LEU A 71 4.16 -2.20 -14.41
C LEU A 71 4.69 -2.04 -12.98
N GLY A 72 5.52 -1.03 -12.74
CA GLY A 72 6.30 -0.90 -11.51
C GLY A 72 7.43 -1.93 -11.47
N ARG A 73 8.16 -1.97 -10.35
CA ARG A 73 9.15 -3.02 -10.12
C ARG A 73 8.40 -4.22 -9.57
N THR A 74 7.96 -5.14 -10.42
CA THR A 74 7.01 -6.22 -10.08
C THR A 74 7.33 -7.55 -10.78
N THR A 75 8.18 -7.56 -11.80
CA THR A 75 8.43 -8.73 -12.65
C THR A 75 9.93 -8.94 -12.88
N GLY A 76 10.39 -10.19 -12.75
CA GLY A 76 11.78 -10.57 -13.06
C GLY A 76 12.82 -10.08 -12.04
N ASN A 77 12.41 -9.69 -10.84
CA ASN A 77 13.32 -9.19 -9.79
C ASN A 77 13.42 -10.21 -8.64
N SER A 78 14.58 -10.27 -7.99
CA SER A 78 14.83 -11.16 -6.84
C SER A 78 14.92 -10.44 -5.49
N SER A 79 14.92 -9.10 -5.49
CA SER A 79 15.05 -8.29 -4.28
C SER A 79 14.55 -6.87 -4.48
N ALA A 80 14.35 -6.19 -3.34
CA ALA A 80 14.12 -4.76 -3.29
C ALA A 80 15.33 -3.99 -3.87
N VAL A 81 15.05 -2.79 -4.36
CA VAL A 81 16.05 -1.76 -4.68
C VAL A 81 15.97 -0.63 -3.68
N GLU A 82 17.08 0.10 -3.60
CA GLU A 82 17.18 1.32 -2.82
C GLU A 82 16.23 2.39 -3.34
N SER A 83 15.80 3.27 -2.44
CA SER A 83 15.07 4.48 -2.79
C SER A 83 15.98 5.47 -3.53
N GLY A 84 15.41 6.27 -4.44
CA GLY A 84 16.14 7.26 -5.24
C GLY A 84 16.50 6.79 -6.65
N THR A 85 16.15 5.56 -7.02
CA THR A 85 16.41 5.02 -8.38
C THR A 85 15.66 5.77 -9.48
N LEU A 86 14.63 6.56 -9.13
CA LEU A 86 13.83 7.31 -10.10
C LEU A 86 14.06 8.82 -9.97
N ASN A 87 15.08 9.29 -9.25
CA ASN A 87 15.31 10.73 -8.99
C ASN A 87 15.53 11.56 -10.25
N ASP A 88 16.09 10.96 -11.29
CA ASP A 88 16.31 11.58 -12.60
C ASP A 88 15.04 11.58 -13.47
N LYS A 89 13.93 10.99 -12.99
CA LYS A 89 12.65 10.89 -13.71
C LYS A 89 11.69 12.02 -13.30
N PRO A 90 10.76 12.42 -14.18
CA PRO A 90 9.74 13.42 -13.85
C PRO A 90 8.80 12.93 -12.74
N LEU A 91 8.01 13.85 -12.17
CA LEU A 91 7.09 13.59 -11.06
C LEU A 91 6.06 12.49 -11.35
N ILE A 92 5.74 12.27 -12.62
CA ILE A 92 4.87 11.20 -13.09
C ILE A 92 5.65 10.43 -14.14
N TRP A 93 6.02 9.20 -13.83
CA TRP A 93 6.84 8.36 -14.70
C TRP A 93 6.63 6.88 -14.41
N GLY A 94 6.73 6.07 -15.46
CA GLY A 94 6.83 4.62 -15.36
C GLY A 94 7.11 4.03 -16.74
N ASP A 95 7.36 2.74 -16.78
CA ASP A 95 7.58 2.00 -18.02
C ASP A 95 6.94 0.60 -17.94
N GLN A 96 7.01 -0.13 -19.06
CA GLN A 96 6.42 -1.45 -19.18
C GLN A 96 7.44 -2.59 -19.00
N THR A 97 8.59 -2.32 -18.36
CA THR A 97 9.65 -3.32 -18.20
C THR A 97 9.43 -4.27 -17.02
N GLY A 98 8.72 -3.81 -15.98
CA GLY A 98 8.56 -4.57 -14.75
C GLY A 98 9.77 -4.54 -13.81
N THR A 99 10.87 -3.85 -14.20
CA THR A 99 12.14 -3.85 -13.45
C THR A 99 12.47 -2.52 -12.80
N ASN A 100 12.12 -1.39 -13.41
CA ASN A 100 12.52 -0.07 -12.90
C ASN A 100 11.68 0.39 -11.71
N GLY A 101 10.39 0.66 -11.93
CA GLY A 101 9.51 1.23 -10.91
C GLY A 101 8.50 2.19 -11.51
N VAL A 102 7.67 2.77 -10.64
CA VAL A 102 6.79 3.89 -10.99
C VAL A 102 7.03 5.05 -10.04
N LYS A 103 6.92 6.28 -10.56
CA LYS A 103 6.89 7.52 -9.78
C LYS A 103 5.55 8.18 -10.01
N PHE A 104 4.77 8.34 -8.94
CA PHE A 104 3.47 9.01 -8.99
C PHE A 104 3.48 10.24 -8.09
N MET A 105 3.33 11.43 -8.69
CA MET A 105 3.39 12.72 -8.01
C MET A 105 4.63 12.89 -7.12
N GLY A 106 5.78 12.38 -7.57
CA GLY A 106 7.05 12.41 -6.84
C GLY A 106 7.27 11.27 -5.84
N ILE A 107 6.27 10.40 -5.60
CA ILE A 107 6.40 9.21 -4.76
C ILE A 107 7.03 8.09 -5.56
N GLU A 108 8.23 7.66 -5.19
CA GLU A 108 8.90 6.51 -5.81
C GLU A 108 8.33 5.18 -5.36
N HIS A 109 8.26 4.25 -6.31
CA HIS A 109 7.74 2.90 -6.11
C HIS A 109 6.35 2.93 -5.47
N PHE A 110 5.48 3.84 -5.94
CA PHE A 110 4.12 4.00 -5.42
C PHE A 110 3.34 2.66 -5.39
N TRP A 111 3.66 1.79 -6.34
CA TRP A 111 3.45 0.34 -6.28
C TRP A 111 4.72 -0.40 -6.71
N GLY A 112 4.79 -1.69 -6.38
CA GLY A 112 5.96 -2.53 -6.58
C GLY A 112 7.13 -2.19 -5.64
N ASN A 113 8.29 -2.78 -5.94
CA ASN A 113 9.45 -2.85 -5.05
C ASN A 113 9.11 -3.59 -3.75
N VAL A 114 8.53 -2.92 -2.76
CA VAL A 114 8.07 -3.55 -1.51
C VAL A 114 6.66 -3.08 -1.18
N PHE A 115 5.88 -3.96 -0.56
CA PHE A 115 4.60 -3.56 0.01
C PHE A 115 4.80 -2.51 1.11
N ASP A 116 3.79 -1.65 1.28
CA ASP A 116 3.69 -0.76 2.43
C ASP A 116 2.58 -1.26 3.37
N PHE A 117 2.93 -1.50 4.64
CA PHE A 117 1.92 -1.64 5.70
C PHE A 117 0.98 -0.44 5.72
N MET A 118 -0.32 -0.74 5.84
CA MET A 118 -1.40 0.23 5.84
C MET A 118 -2.24 0.11 7.12
N ASP A 119 -2.34 1.22 7.82
CA ASP A 119 -3.12 1.39 9.03
C ASP A 119 -4.54 1.93 8.75
N GLY A 120 -5.43 1.71 9.72
CA GLY A 120 -6.80 2.22 9.69
C GLY A 120 -7.81 1.31 8.99
N ILE A 121 -7.39 0.15 8.49
CA ILE A 121 -8.27 -0.91 7.98
C ILE A 121 -7.82 -2.27 8.50
N SER A 122 -8.79 -3.07 8.94
CA SER A 122 -8.68 -4.50 9.25
C SER A 122 -9.94 -5.20 8.74
N GLN A 123 -10.24 -6.40 9.24
CA GLN A 123 -11.46 -7.14 8.92
C GLN A 123 -11.87 -8.05 10.07
N ASP A 124 -13.15 -8.39 10.15
CA ASP A 124 -13.61 -9.57 10.88
C ASP A 124 -13.88 -10.72 9.89
N SER A 125 -14.78 -11.66 10.23
CA SER A 125 -15.12 -12.78 9.37
C SER A 125 -16.06 -12.41 8.21
N ALA A 126 -16.76 -11.28 8.31
CA ALA A 126 -17.81 -10.85 7.39
C ALA A 126 -17.51 -9.49 6.74
N ASP A 127 -17.00 -8.53 7.51
CA ASP A 127 -16.94 -7.12 7.14
C ASP A 127 -15.53 -6.54 7.26
N PHE A 128 -15.27 -5.48 6.49
CA PHE A 128 -14.13 -4.61 6.76
C PHE A 128 -14.34 -3.87 8.08
N LEU A 129 -13.24 -3.63 8.80
CA LEU A 129 -13.23 -2.78 9.98
C LEU A 129 -12.37 -1.57 9.70
N TYR A 130 -12.83 -0.36 10.02
CA TYR A 130 -12.11 0.86 9.69
C TYR A 130 -12.01 1.87 10.83
N LYS A 131 -10.93 2.65 10.82
CA LYS A 131 -10.72 3.77 11.73
C LYS A 131 -10.02 4.90 10.99
N ILE A 132 -10.63 6.09 11.01
CA ILE A 132 -10.14 7.24 10.23
C ILE A 132 -8.83 7.78 10.82
N TYR A 133 -8.75 7.87 12.14
CA TYR A 133 -7.60 8.44 12.85
C TYR A 133 -7.05 7.48 13.90
N GLY A 134 -5.74 7.57 14.14
CA GLY A 134 -5.09 6.83 15.21
C GLY A 134 -5.64 7.16 16.61
N PRO A 135 -5.25 6.41 17.65
CA PRO A 135 -4.26 5.33 17.60
C PRO A 135 -4.81 4.06 16.92
N TYR A 136 -3.97 3.41 16.12
CA TYR A 136 -4.28 2.17 15.40
C TYR A 136 -3.83 0.94 16.22
N ASN A 137 -4.35 -0.24 15.89
CA ASN A 137 -4.03 -1.51 16.57
C ASN A 137 -4.19 -2.68 15.60
N ASP A 138 -3.65 -3.83 15.98
CA ASP A 138 -3.57 -5.01 15.11
C ASP A 138 -4.89 -5.76 14.94
N SER A 139 -5.76 -5.73 15.96
CA SER A 139 -6.97 -6.55 15.99
C SER A 139 -8.21 -5.88 15.39
N GLY A 140 -8.11 -4.62 14.98
CA GLY A 140 -9.28 -3.82 14.60
C GLY A 140 -10.22 -3.53 15.78
N SER A 141 -9.79 -3.77 17.02
CA SER A 141 -10.62 -3.53 18.20
C SER A 141 -10.96 -2.04 18.34
N GLY A 142 -12.25 -1.75 18.50
CA GLY A 142 -12.79 -0.38 18.57
C GLY A 142 -12.83 0.34 17.22
N TYR A 143 -12.68 -0.37 16.11
CA TYR A 143 -12.89 0.17 14.76
C TYR A 143 -14.40 0.12 14.43
N LEU A 144 -14.82 0.95 13.48
CA LEU A 144 -16.18 0.93 12.96
C LEU A 144 -16.35 -0.20 11.93
N THR A 145 -17.54 -0.77 11.86
CA THR A 145 -17.89 -1.76 10.83
C THR A 145 -18.14 -1.06 9.50
N GLY A 146 -17.41 -1.49 8.47
CA GLY A 146 -17.55 -1.07 7.08
C GLY A 146 -18.43 -2.03 6.27
N PRO A 147 -18.27 -2.09 4.95
CA PRO A 147 -19.04 -2.98 4.10
C PRO A 147 -18.54 -4.43 4.18
N ALA A 148 -19.34 -5.34 3.64
CA ALA A 148 -19.02 -6.76 3.56
C ALA A 148 -17.76 -7.04 2.72
N LEU A 149 -16.98 -8.05 3.13
CA LEU A 149 -15.78 -8.51 2.44
C LEU A 149 -16.16 -9.27 1.16
N PRO A 150 -15.62 -8.91 -0.01
CA PRO A 150 -15.69 -9.77 -1.18
C PRO A 150 -14.83 -11.04 -0.99
N ASN A 151 -14.93 -11.98 -1.92
CA ASN A 151 -13.95 -13.07 -2.01
C ASN A 151 -12.58 -12.53 -2.43
N GLY A 152 -11.51 -13.28 -2.17
CA GLY A 152 -10.19 -12.96 -2.71
C GLY A 152 -10.14 -13.17 -4.24
N GLY A 153 -9.39 -12.33 -4.95
CA GLY A 153 -9.28 -12.36 -6.41
C GLY A 153 -8.81 -11.03 -6.99
N TYR A 154 -8.96 -10.86 -8.30
CA TYR A 154 -8.71 -9.57 -8.97
C TYR A 154 -9.90 -8.64 -8.77
N ILE A 155 -9.62 -7.39 -8.42
CA ILE A 155 -10.62 -6.40 -8.03
C ILE A 155 -11.45 -6.00 -9.25
N ASN A 156 -12.74 -6.30 -9.19
CA ASN A 156 -13.69 -5.94 -10.24
C ASN A 156 -14.49 -4.69 -9.89
N ASP A 157 -14.72 -4.44 -8.61
CA ASP A 157 -15.43 -3.26 -8.13
C ASP A 157 -14.95 -2.83 -6.75
N MET A 158 -15.16 -1.56 -6.43
CA MET A 158 -14.82 -0.94 -5.15
C MET A 158 -16.07 -0.26 -4.57
N ASP A 159 -16.22 -0.31 -3.25
CA ASP A 159 -17.23 0.44 -2.51
C ASP A 159 -16.63 1.69 -1.86
N PHE A 160 -17.43 2.74 -1.72
CA PHE A 160 -16.97 4.07 -1.31
C PHE A 160 -17.90 4.73 -0.30
N ALA A 161 -17.31 5.30 0.76
CA ALA A 161 -18.03 6.17 1.69
C ALA A 161 -17.10 7.14 2.42
N ASN A 162 -17.66 8.21 2.99
CA ASN A 162 -16.93 9.23 3.75
C ASN A 162 -16.16 8.69 4.98
N GLY A 163 -16.40 7.44 5.40
CA GLY A 163 -15.73 6.80 6.53
C GLY A 163 -14.50 5.98 6.13
N TYR A 164 -14.70 4.89 5.39
CA TYR A 164 -13.62 3.98 4.96
C TYR A 164 -12.94 4.40 3.65
N GLY A 165 -13.42 5.45 2.99
CA GLY A 165 -12.84 5.94 1.76
C GLY A 165 -13.22 5.05 0.59
N MET A 166 -12.35 4.08 0.28
CA MET A 166 -12.50 3.15 -0.84
C MET A 166 -11.98 1.77 -0.45
N VAL A 167 -12.80 0.73 -0.58
CA VAL A 167 -12.44 -0.67 -0.27
C VAL A 167 -12.94 -1.64 -1.36
N PRO A 168 -12.31 -2.80 -1.59
CA PRO A 168 -12.81 -3.78 -2.56
C PRO A 168 -14.22 -4.27 -2.23
N SER A 169 -15.10 -4.37 -3.24
CA SER A 169 -16.50 -4.82 -3.07
C SER A 169 -16.89 -6.00 -3.95
N ALA A 170 -16.16 -6.23 -5.05
CA ALA A 170 -16.31 -7.41 -5.88
C ALA A 170 -14.97 -7.84 -6.48
N THR A 171 -14.80 -9.15 -6.68
CA THR A 171 -13.62 -9.72 -7.33
C THR A 171 -14.00 -10.75 -8.39
N VAL A 172 -13.07 -10.98 -9.32
CA VAL A 172 -13.14 -12.02 -10.36
C VAL A 172 -11.85 -12.85 -10.35
N SER A 173 -11.87 -14.03 -10.97
CA SER A 173 -10.73 -14.96 -10.95
C SER A 173 -9.65 -14.64 -12.00
N SER A 174 -9.98 -13.92 -13.06
CA SER A 174 -9.03 -13.52 -14.12
C SER A 174 -8.73 -12.03 -14.06
N GLU A 175 -7.45 -11.68 -14.23
CA GLU A 175 -7.00 -10.29 -14.30
C GLU A 175 -7.61 -9.55 -15.50
N SER A 176 -7.67 -10.22 -16.66
CA SER A 176 -8.21 -9.65 -17.91
C SER A 176 -9.66 -9.21 -17.83
N ASP A 177 -10.42 -9.81 -16.90
CA ASP A 177 -11.86 -9.60 -16.76
C ASP A 177 -12.17 -8.55 -15.68
N SER A 178 -11.15 -8.18 -14.90
CA SER A 178 -11.28 -7.25 -13.78
C SER A 178 -11.20 -5.80 -14.25
N GLN A 179 -11.89 -4.89 -13.55
CA GLN A 179 -11.83 -3.45 -13.88
C GLN A 179 -10.58 -2.77 -13.33
N TYR A 180 -10.02 -3.26 -12.22
CA TYR A 180 -8.88 -2.62 -11.55
C TYR A 180 -7.56 -3.31 -11.81
N HIS A 181 -7.56 -4.56 -12.31
CA HIS A 181 -6.37 -5.38 -12.64
C HIS A 181 -5.48 -5.77 -11.44
N ASP A 182 -5.62 -5.09 -10.32
CA ASP A 182 -4.92 -5.37 -9.07
C ASP A 182 -5.66 -6.42 -8.23
N SER A 183 -4.94 -7.10 -7.34
CA SER A 183 -5.49 -8.18 -6.50
C SER A 183 -5.95 -7.70 -5.10
N PHE A 184 -7.00 -8.34 -4.59
CA PHE A 184 -7.40 -8.33 -3.19
C PHE A 184 -7.25 -9.72 -2.58
N TYR A 185 -6.50 -9.83 -1.48
CA TYR A 185 -6.43 -11.05 -0.67
C TYR A 185 -7.33 -10.94 0.56
N LYS A 186 -8.25 -11.89 0.71
CA LYS A 186 -9.13 -12.01 1.87
C LYS A 186 -8.41 -12.80 2.96
N GLY A 187 -8.29 -12.21 4.15
CA GLY A 187 -7.65 -12.85 5.29
C GLY A 187 -8.63 -13.40 6.31
N SER A 188 -8.09 -13.74 7.48
CA SER A 188 -8.86 -14.06 8.68
C SER A 188 -9.23 -12.79 9.48
N SER A 189 -10.03 -12.93 10.54
CA SER A 189 -10.36 -11.82 11.42
C SER A 189 -9.12 -11.27 12.13
N GLY A 190 -8.97 -9.94 12.18
CA GLY A 190 -7.88 -9.27 12.89
C GLY A 190 -6.53 -9.26 12.16
N VAL A 191 -6.55 -9.37 10.82
CA VAL A 191 -5.35 -9.23 9.99
C VAL A 191 -4.99 -7.76 9.76
N VAL A 192 -3.72 -7.52 9.44
CA VAL A 192 -3.24 -6.20 9.03
C VAL A 192 -3.14 -6.12 7.51
N ARG A 193 -3.37 -4.93 6.96
CA ARG A 193 -3.33 -4.70 5.51
C ARG A 193 -2.01 -4.12 5.07
N TYR A 194 -1.63 -4.44 3.85
CA TYR A 194 -0.55 -3.76 3.15
C TYR A 194 -0.87 -3.66 1.66
N VAL A 195 -0.25 -2.69 0.99
CA VAL A 195 -0.70 -2.21 -0.33
C VAL A 195 0.45 -2.06 -1.32
N GLY A 196 0.11 -2.11 -2.61
CA GLY A 196 1.02 -1.76 -3.70
C GLY A 196 1.73 -2.93 -4.39
N GLY A 197 1.79 -4.12 -3.83
CA GLY A 197 2.61 -5.20 -4.39
C GLY A 197 4.11 -5.04 -4.12
N TYR A 198 4.87 -6.07 -4.49
CA TYR A 198 6.32 -6.14 -4.32
C TYR A 198 7.04 -6.47 -5.63
N TRP A 199 8.36 -6.58 -5.58
CA TRP A 199 9.26 -6.79 -6.72
C TRP A 199 9.00 -8.05 -7.55
N GLY A 200 8.22 -9.01 -7.03
CA GLY A 200 7.74 -10.22 -7.70
C GLY A 200 6.21 -10.36 -7.72
N GLY A 201 5.47 -9.28 -7.46
CA GLY A 201 4.01 -9.30 -7.38
C GLY A 201 3.29 -9.46 -8.73
N GLY A 202 4.00 -9.28 -9.84
CA GLY A 202 3.46 -9.44 -11.18
C GLY A 202 2.20 -8.60 -11.44
N THR A 203 1.20 -9.23 -12.04
CA THR A 203 -0.03 -8.58 -12.50
C THR A 203 -0.97 -8.14 -11.37
N GLY A 204 -0.90 -8.74 -10.19
CA GLY A 204 -1.76 -8.36 -9.05
C GLY A 204 -1.32 -7.09 -8.32
N ALA A 205 -0.14 -6.55 -8.63
CA ALA A 205 0.39 -5.34 -8.01
C ALA A 205 -0.20 -4.07 -8.64
N GLY A 206 -0.26 -2.97 -7.90
CA GLY A 206 -0.73 -1.69 -8.45
C GLY A 206 -1.25 -0.74 -7.38
N ALA A 207 -1.87 0.36 -7.81
CA ALA A 207 -2.34 1.40 -6.90
C ALA A 207 -3.45 0.89 -5.96
N PHE A 208 -4.25 -0.08 -6.38
CA PHE A 208 -5.41 -0.67 -5.71
C PHE A 208 -5.13 -2.07 -5.14
N CYS A 209 -3.93 -2.61 -5.30
CA CYS A 209 -3.51 -3.89 -4.74
C CYS A 209 -3.57 -3.89 -3.21
N TRP A 210 -4.29 -4.86 -2.65
CA TRP A 210 -4.51 -5.06 -1.21
C TRP A 210 -4.19 -6.50 -0.83
N ASP A 211 -3.34 -6.66 0.17
CA ASP A 211 -2.92 -7.97 0.65
C ASP A 211 -2.90 -7.97 2.19
N GLU A 212 -2.70 -9.13 2.81
CA GLU A 212 -2.91 -9.34 4.25
C GLU A 212 -1.95 -10.35 4.88
N TYR A 213 -1.62 -10.10 6.14
CA TYR A 213 -0.91 -11.05 7.00
C TYR A 213 -1.28 -10.84 8.47
N SER A 214 -0.81 -11.74 9.32
CA SER A 214 -0.84 -11.55 10.77
C SER A 214 0.14 -10.45 11.17
N ALA A 215 -0.17 -9.73 12.25
CA ALA A 215 0.67 -8.61 12.73
C ALA A 215 2.10 -9.02 13.14
N SER A 216 2.32 -10.30 13.48
CA SER A 216 3.63 -10.88 13.80
C SER A 216 4.46 -11.23 12.59
N ASP A 217 3.87 -11.26 11.40
CA ASP A 217 4.55 -11.74 10.21
C ASP A 217 5.58 -10.72 9.72
N THR A 218 6.70 -11.26 9.23
CA THR A 218 7.81 -10.47 8.71
C THR A 218 8.33 -11.13 7.45
N TYR A 219 8.41 -10.38 6.37
CA TYR A 219 8.90 -10.88 5.09
C TYR A 219 9.86 -9.86 4.46
N SER A 220 10.74 -10.35 3.59
CA SER A 220 11.69 -9.51 2.88
C SER A 220 11.01 -8.50 1.95
N TYR A 221 9.77 -8.77 1.53
CA TYR A 221 9.01 -7.94 0.59
C TYR A 221 7.98 -7.02 1.23
N ILE A 222 7.94 -6.95 2.57
CA ILE A 222 7.02 -6.09 3.31
C ILE A 222 7.81 -5.05 4.09
N GLY A 223 7.50 -3.78 3.84
CA GLY A 223 8.02 -2.64 4.58
C GLY A 223 6.90 -1.69 5.00
N ALA A 224 7.28 -0.46 5.31
CA ALA A 224 6.35 0.63 5.55
C ALA A 224 6.94 1.94 5.05
N SER A 225 6.10 2.95 4.88
CA SER A 225 6.51 4.30 4.52
C SER A 225 5.99 5.31 5.53
N LEU A 226 6.77 6.38 5.77
CA LEU A 226 6.44 7.40 6.78
C LEU A 226 5.43 8.41 6.23
N PHE A 227 4.29 8.54 6.90
CA PHE A 227 3.30 9.57 6.60
C PHE A 227 3.28 10.59 7.73
N ALA A 228 2.98 11.83 7.38
CA ALA A 228 2.89 12.94 8.31
C ALA A 228 1.56 13.66 8.11
N THR A 229 0.89 13.97 9.22
CA THR A 229 -0.29 14.82 9.28
C THR A 229 0.12 16.15 9.92
N PRO A 230 -0.10 17.29 9.24
CA PRO A 230 0.10 18.60 9.84
C PRO A 230 -0.73 18.75 11.14
N GLN A 231 -0.18 19.44 12.12
CA GLN A 231 -0.86 19.81 13.35
C GLN A 231 -1.42 21.22 13.27
#